data_AF-T0PPW5-F1
#
_entry.id   AF-T0PPW5-F1
#
_cell.length_a   1.000
_cell.length_b   1.000
_cell.length_c   1.000
_cell.angle_alpha   90.00
_cell.angle_beta   90.00
_cell.angle_gamma   90.00
#
_symmetry.space_group_name_H-M   'P 1'
#
loop_
_entity.id
_entity.type
_entity.pdbx_description
1 polymer ?
#
loop_
_entity_poly.entity_id
_entity_poly.type
_entity_poly.pdbx_seq_one_letter_code
_entity_poly.pdbx_strand_id
1 'polypeptide(L)'
;MGSAGSVLDGVTMAPVAPPSSPYATHIPSTMTDNNAPAAQARVILSIHGHDATIRCTRADISPAHHAISHRWQDRKETQTFTVHCDNEPPYVCELLDAEVKNLEALLSRLGPGLWLDYVCIDQSSSDDKVAQVNIMGNIYANATSVVLGPYLRLEMPPRDYLERAWCFQERMFGPIKFLWDMSATDLSYLIAFANDVAMRVPGLQEAFSFINRNFDWNEHWRIGALHKIGREDFPQTRHLCDHLEQLINAPRHEANQREMAETVLRIREAVPCTHAATYSEWNLFIFDCQASIEKDRLFGTWGVPLYQSHLQLSYEYPDATWHLIATTYPDADYAFHAPHSAPGRPHGGFAGFATTTQLVCHIMQHTLLTPGTHAQQPLGAEKFRFTDSNEVATLAWDEQYIGVAWPHQTFHFIVSKECLRRGKGLGGEAGPTKKFIHLIERLRALGCNIPSWKVPFDLKARLEQLADTT
;
A
#
# COMPACT_ATOMS: atom_id res chain seq x y z
N MET A 1 0.28 -33.98 42.90
CA MET A 1 0.81 -35.22 42.31
C MET A 1 0.01 -35.53 41.07
N GLY A 2 0.67 -35.67 39.92
CA GLY A 2 0.08 -35.77 38.59
C GLY A 2 1.06 -35.16 37.60
N SER A 3 2.06 -35.95 37.19
CA SER A 3 3.18 -35.51 36.36
C SER A 3 2.72 -35.30 34.92
N ALA A 4 2.81 -34.06 34.43
CA ALA A 4 2.82 -33.80 33.00
C ALA A 4 4.20 -34.18 32.48
N GLY A 5 4.26 -35.29 31.72
CA GLY A 5 5.45 -35.72 31.03
C GLY A 5 5.88 -34.66 30.02
N SER A 6 7.15 -34.27 30.11
CA SER A 6 7.87 -33.60 29.04
C SER A 6 7.76 -34.44 27.77
N VAL A 7 7.07 -33.89 26.77
CA VAL A 7 7.22 -34.31 25.39
C VAL A 7 7.81 -33.08 24.70
N LEU A 8 8.90 -33.29 23.96
CA LEU A 8 9.63 -32.32 23.14
C LEU A 8 10.87 -31.66 23.76
N ASP A 9 11.66 -32.40 24.54
CA ASP A 9 13.12 -32.29 24.41
C ASP A 9 13.55 -33.19 23.25
N GLY A 10 13.97 -32.60 22.13
CA GLY A 10 14.66 -33.33 21.05
C GLY A 10 13.89 -33.59 19.76
N VAL A 11 12.94 -32.75 19.34
CA VAL A 11 12.41 -32.83 17.96
C VAL A 11 13.26 -31.99 17.02
N THR A 12 14.24 -32.66 16.39
CA THR A 12 14.66 -32.31 15.03
C THR A 12 13.41 -32.23 14.16
N MET A 13 13.13 -31.04 13.64
CA MET A 13 12.11 -30.83 12.63
C MET A 13 12.29 -31.86 11.52
N ALA A 14 11.28 -32.69 11.25
CA ALA A 14 11.34 -33.67 10.18
C ALA A 14 11.60 -32.94 8.84
N PRO A 15 12.49 -33.44 7.96
CA PRO A 15 12.70 -32.84 6.66
C PRO A 15 11.42 -33.00 5.84
N VAL A 16 10.72 -31.89 5.62
CA VAL A 16 9.57 -31.86 4.73
C VAL A 16 10.09 -31.53 3.34
N ALA A 17 9.82 -32.43 2.38
CA ALA A 17 10.22 -32.22 1.00
C ALA A 17 9.46 -31.02 0.41
N PRO A 18 10.15 -30.08 -0.27
CA PRO A 18 9.49 -28.96 -0.92
C PRO A 18 8.58 -29.48 -2.04
N PRO A 19 7.39 -28.89 -2.25
CA PRO A 19 6.57 -29.25 -3.39
C PRO A 19 7.24 -28.81 -4.70
N SER A 20 6.90 -29.57 -5.74
CA SER A 20 7.46 -29.50 -7.08
C SER A 20 6.93 -28.35 -7.95
N SER A 21 6.26 -27.34 -7.38
CA SER A 21 5.74 -26.22 -8.18
C SER A 21 6.76 -25.09 -8.18
N PRO A 22 7.50 -24.87 -9.29
CA PRO A 22 8.41 -23.74 -9.38
C PRO A 22 7.58 -22.46 -9.38
N TYR A 23 7.89 -21.53 -8.48
CA TYR A 23 7.44 -20.15 -8.59
C TYR A 23 7.96 -19.60 -9.93
N ALA A 24 7.12 -18.88 -10.66
CA ALA A 24 7.58 -18.18 -11.85
C ALA A 24 8.56 -17.08 -11.42
N THR A 25 9.79 -17.15 -11.92
CA THR A 25 10.81 -16.12 -11.73
C THR A 25 10.85 -15.12 -12.88
N HIS A 26 10.05 -15.35 -13.91
CA HIS A 26 9.99 -14.52 -15.11
C HIS A 26 8.55 -14.47 -15.61
N ILE A 27 8.16 -13.32 -16.14
CA ILE A 27 6.91 -13.16 -16.88
C ILE A 27 7.12 -13.82 -18.25
N PRO A 28 6.27 -14.77 -18.69
CA PRO A 28 6.48 -15.48 -19.95
C PRO A 28 6.57 -14.54 -21.16
N SER A 29 7.54 -14.77 -22.04
CA SER A 29 7.78 -13.91 -23.22
C SER A 29 6.61 -13.90 -24.22
N THR A 30 5.72 -14.89 -24.17
CA THR A 30 4.48 -14.92 -24.98
C THR A 30 3.45 -13.87 -24.55
N MET A 31 3.59 -13.30 -23.35
CA MET A 31 2.79 -12.17 -22.86
C MET A 31 3.45 -10.81 -23.17
N THR A 32 4.75 -10.81 -23.50
CA THR A 32 5.50 -9.61 -23.92
C THR A 32 5.47 -9.45 -25.43
N ASP A 33 4.32 -9.73 -26.06
CA ASP A 33 4.19 -9.61 -27.51
C ASP A 33 4.33 -8.12 -27.87
N ASN A 34 5.57 -7.68 -28.13
CA ASN A 34 5.94 -6.28 -28.36
C ASN A 34 5.23 -5.65 -29.58
N ASN A 35 4.44 -6.45 -30.30
CA ASN A 35 3.64 -6.07 -31.46
C ASN A 35 2.14 -5.94 -31.17
N ALA A 36 1.65 -6.40 -30.00
CA ALA A 36 0.29 -6.11 -29.59
C ALA A 36 0.19 -4.62 -29.20
N PRO A 37 -0.83 -3.87 -29.66
CA PRO A 37 -1.00 -2.49 -29.23
C PRO A 37 -1.13 -2.48 -27.70
N ALA A 38 -0.30 -1.65 -27.05
CA ALA A 38 -0.36 -1.49 -25.60
C ALA A 38 -1.80 -1.18 -25.17
N ALA A 39 -2.26 -1.83 -24.11
CA ALA A 39 -3.60 -1.58 -23.60
C ALA A 39 -3.76 -0.08 -23.29
N GLN A 40 -4.75 0.55 -23.91
CA GLN A 40 -5.14 1.92 -23.61
C GLN A 40 -6.32 1.94 -22.65
N ALA A 41 -6.39 2.96 -21.80
CA ALA A 41 -7.52 3.15 -20.91
C ALA A 41 -8.77 3.56 -21.70
N ARG A 42 -9.95 3.12 -21.25
CA ARG A 42 -11.24 3.63 -21.72
C ARG A 42 -11.70 4.76 -20.82
N VAL A 43 -12.18 5.86 -21.38
CA VAL A 43 -12.74 6.97 -20.60
C VAL A 43 -14.16 7.27 -21.04
N ILE A 44 -15.02 7.56 -20.07
CA ILE A 44 -16.44 7.87 -20.24
C ILE A 44 -16.57 9.27 -20.83
N LEU A 45 -17.29 9.36 -21.95
CA LEU A 45 -17.65 10.60 -22.63
C LEU A 45 -19.07 11.06 -22.27
N SER A 46 -20.01 10.12 -22.21
CA SER A 46 -21.40 10.40 -21.84
C SER A 46 -22.10 9.17 -21.26
N ILE A 47 -23.14 9.42 -20.48
CA ILE A 47 -24.12 8.44 -20.02
C ILE A 47 -25.52 8.96 -20.38
N HIS A 48 -26.38 8.05 -20.81
CA HIS A 48 -27.77 8.33 -21.15
C HIS A 48 -28.66 7.42 -20.31
N GLY A 49 -29.10 7.90 -19.14
CA GLY A 49 -29.88 7.10 -18.19
C GLY A 49 -31.18 6.51 -18.77
N HIS A 50 -31.85 7.22 -19.67
CA HIS A 50 -33.10 6.77 -20.30
C HIS A 50 -32.91 5.58 -21.26
N ASP A 51 -31.81 5.58 -22.02
CA ASP A 51 -31.47 4.53 -22.99
C ASP A 51 -30.53 3.47 -22.39
N ALA A 52 -30.25 3.55 -21.09
CA ALA A 52 -29.29 2.70 -20.39
C ALA A 52 -27.97 2.51 -21.17
N THR A 53 -27.44 3.61 -21.73
CA THR A 53 -26.27 3.57 -22.62
C THR A 53 -25.13 4.45 -22.10
N ILE A 54 -23.90 3.94 -22.15
CA ILE A 54 -22.67 4.67 -21.83
C ILE A 54 -21.78 4.69 -23.07
N ARG A 55 -21.22 5.87 -23.38
CA ARG A 55 -20.24 6.04 -24.45
C ARG A 55 -18.86 6.28 -23.85
N CYS A 56 -17.91 5.47 -24.28
CA CYS A 56 -16.50 5.56 -23.93
C CYS A 56 -15.65 5.74 -25.19
N THR A 57 -14.39 6.13 -24.98
CA THR A 57 -13.35 6.10 -26.02
C THR A 57 -12.02 5.70 -25.41
N ARG A 58 -11.12 5.15 -26.21
CA ARG A 58 -9.72 4.89 -25.83
C ARG A 58 -8.96 6.20 -25.74
N ALA A 59 -8.17 6.36 -24.68
CA ALA A 59 -7.39 7.57 -24.46
C ALA A 59 -6.00 7.29 -23.89
N ASP A 60 -5.04 8.12 -24.31
CA ASP A 60 -3.77 8.26 -23.61
C ASP A 60 -4.01 9.15 -22.38
N ILE A 61 -3.82 8.56 -21.19
CA ILE A 61 -4.16 9.22 -19.94
C ILE A 61 -3.22 10.41 -19.67
N SER A 62 -3.82 11.48 -19.17
CA SER A 62 -3.16 12.74 -18.84
C SER A 62 -3.90 13.41 -17.68
N PRO A 63 -3.34 14.48 -17.08
CA PRO A 63 -4.00 15.16 -15.97
C PRO A 63 -5.36 15.78 -16.30
N ALA A 64 -5.72 15.90 -17.58
CA ALA A 64 -7.03 16.35 -18.03
C ALA A 64 -8.13 15.29 -17.86
N HIS A 65 -7.74 14.02 -17.77
CA HIS A 65 -8.63 12.92 -17.45
C HIS A 65 -8.78 12.77 -15.93
N HIS A 66 -9.91 12.22 -15.49
CA HIS A 66 -10.19 12.05 -14.07
C HIS A 66 -10.41 10.58 -13.74
N ALA A 67 -9.58 10.02 -12.87
CA ALA A 67 -9.77 8.66 -12.37
C ALA A 67 -10.59 8.71 -11.08
N ILE A 68 -11.78 8.12 -11.10
CA ILE A 68 -12.66 8.11 -9.93
C ILE A 68 -12.13 7.10 -8.92
N SER A 69 -11.75 7.60 -7.74
CA SER A 69 -11.25 6.80 -6.64
C SER A 69 -12.32 6.68 -5.57
N HIS A 70 -12.82 5.47 -5.35
CA HIS A 70 -13.88 5.22 -4.39
C HIS A 70 -13.83 3.79 -3.85
N ARG A 71 -14.54 3.56 -2.75
CA ARG A 71 -14.72 2.21 -2.20
C ARG A 71 -15.81 1.48 -3.00
N TRP A 72 -15.50 0.33 -3.61
CA TRP A 72 -16.55 -0.54 -4.15
C TRP A 72 -17.45 -1.03 -3.04
N GLN A 73 -18.73 -1.11 -3.34
CA GLN A 73 -19.77 -1.54 -2.44
C GLN A 73 -20.47 -2.76 -3.03
N ASP A 74 -21.12 -3.54 -2.17
CA ASP A 74 -21.97 -4.62 -2.63
C ASP A 74 -23.11 -4.05 -3.47
N ARG A 75 -23.23 -4.54 -4.69
CA ARG A 75 -24.26 -4.15 -5.63
C ARG A 75 -25.43 -5.11 -5.56
N LYS A 76 -26.61 -4.56 -5.23
CA LYS A 76 -27.90 -5.24 -5.29
C LYS A 76 -28.86 -4.30 -5.98
N GLU A 77 -29.80 -4.83 -6.75
CA GLU A 77 -30.84 -4.04 -7.43
C GLU A 77 -30.25 -3.02 -8.42
N THR A 78 -29.31 -3.48 -9.26
CA THR A 78 -28.67 -2.67 -10.29
C THR A 78 -29.49 -2.59 -11.58
N GLN A 79 -29.26 -1.53 -12.35
CA GLN A 79 -29.69 -1.42 -13.74
C GLN A 79 -28.53 -1.80 -14.67
N THR A 80 -28.84 -2.50 -15.75
CA THR A 80 -27.85 -2.88 -16.76
C THR A 80 -27.71 -1.78 -17.81
N PHE A 81 -26.48 -1.34 -18.03
CA PHE A 81 -26.11 -0.37 -19.07
C PHE A 81 -25.28 -1.06 -20.15
N THR A 82 -25.53 -0.70 -21.40
CA THR A 82 -24.65 -1.08 -22.53
C THR A 82 -23.56 -0.03 -22.71
N VAL A 83 -22.31 -0.47 -22.68
CA VAL A 83 -21.14 0.37 -22.87
C VAL A 83 -20.64 0.21 -24.30
N HIS A 84 -20.54 1.33 -25.02
CA HIS A 84 -19.94 1.40 -26.35
C HIS A 84 -18.59 2.11 -26.25
N CYS A 85 -17.51 1.47 -26.68
CA CYS A 85 -16.19 2.07 -26.75
C CYS A 85 -15.64 1.99 -28.17
N ASP A 86 -15.58 3.12 -28.87
CA ASP A 86 -15.10 3.20 -30.26
C ASP A 86 -15.73 2.13 -31.17
N ASN A 87 -14.92 1.22 -31.73
CA ASN A 87 -15.33 0.13 -32.60
C ASN A 87 -15.30 -1.25 -31.90
N GLU A 88 -15.18 -1.29 -30.58
CA GLU A 88 -15.17 -2.54 -29.82
C GLU A 88 -16.57 -3.14 -29.73
N PRO A 89 -16.67 -4.48 -29.57
CA PRO A 89 -17.93 -5.10 -29.20
C PRO A 89 -18.49 -4.46 -27.92
N PRO A 90 -19.77 -4.06 -27.91
CA PRO A 90 -20.37 -3.50 -26.72
C PRO A 90 -20.41 -4.55 -25.60
N TYR A 91 -20.23 -4.10 -24.37
CA TYR A 91 -20.33 -4.93 -23.17
C TYR A 91 -21.32 -4.32 -22.19
N VAL A 92 -21.67 -5.09 -21.15
CA VAL A 92 -22.62 -4.65 -20.14
C VAL A 92 -21.90 -4.23 -18.87
N CYS A 93 -22.40 -3.19 -18.22
CA CYS A 93 -22.04 -2.87 -16.85
C CYS A 93 -23.30 -2.66 -16.02
N GLU A 94 -23.18 -2.82 -14.70
CA GLU A 94 -24.30 -2.69 -13.78
C GLU A 94 -24.09 -1.48 -12.87
N LEU A 95 -25.08 -0.58 -12.83
CA LEU A 95 -25.05 0.65 -12.03
C LEU A 95 -26.28 0.73 -11.13
N LEU A 96 -26.09 1.26 -9.93
CA LEU A 96 -27.18 1.67 -9.05
C LEU A 96 -27.77 3.01 -9.53
N ASP A 97 -29.06 3.24 -9.30
CA ASP A 97 -29.73 4.51 -9.64
C ASP A 97 -29.00 5.76 -9.11
N ALA A 98 -28.43 5.65 -7.90
CA ALA A 98 -27.64 6.70 -7.30
C ALA A 98 -26.31 6.93 -8.03
N GLU A 99 -25.63 5.86 -8.46
CA GLU A 99 -24.39 5.95 -9.24
C GLU A 99 -24.64 6.60 -10.60
N VAL A 100 -25.74 6.27 -11.28
CA VAL A 100 -26.14 6.90 -12.56
C VAL A 100 -26.28 8.41 -12.40
N LYS A 101 -27.09 8.86 -11.44
CA LYS A 101 -27.32 10.30 -11.18
C LYS A 101 -26.04 11.04 -10.80
N ASN A 102 -25.20 10.42 -9.97
CA ASN A 102 -23.95 11.04 -9.53
C ASN A 102 -22.90 11.05 -10.66
N LEU A 103 -22.86 10.02 -11.50
CA LEU A 103 -21.99 9.98 -12.67
C LEU A 103 -22.37 11.05 -13.71
N GLU A 104 -23.68 11.26 -13.95
CA GLU A 104 -24.18 12.37 -14.77
C GLU A 104 -23.73 13.73 -14.20
N ALA A 105 -23.87 13.93 -12.90
CA ALA A 105 -23.44 15.15 -12.23
C ALA A 105 -21.91 15.36 -12.31
N LEU A 106 -21.12 14.29 -12.17
CA LEU A 106 -19.67 14.33 -12.29
C LEU A 106 -19.23 14.68 -13.71
N LEU A 107 -19.82 14.07 -14.75
CA LEU A 107 -19.55 14.40 -16.14
C LEU A 107 -19.92 15.85 -16.45
N SER A 108 -21.03 16.36 -15.90
CA SER A 108 -21.41 17.76 -16.05
C SER A 108 -20.42 18.72 -15.36
N ARG A 109 -19.84 18.32 -14.23
CA ARG A 109 -18.92 19.16 -13.44
C ARG A 109 -17.47 19.12 -13.92
N LEU A 110 -16.99 17.95 -14.33
CA LEU A 110 -15.59 17.69 -14.68
C LEU A 110 -15.34 17.62 -16.18
N GLY A 111 -16.41 17.48 -16.98
CA GLY A 111 -16.32 17.25 -18.42
C GLY A 111 -16.18 15.77 -18.77
N PRO A 112 -16.10 15.45 -20.08
CA PRO A 112 -15.82 14.10 -20.55
C PRO A 112 -14.40 13.67 -20.13
N GLY A 113 -14.14 12.37 -20.13
CA GLY A 113 -12.83 11.83 -19.79
C GLY A 113 -12.74 11.26 -18.36
N LEU A 114 -13.85 10.75 -17.83
CA LEU A 114 -13.84 10.05 -16.53
C LEU A 114 -13.43 8.60 -16.72
N TRP A 115 -12.52 8.10 -15.89
CA TRP A 115 -12.23 6.68 -15.77
C TRP A 115 -12.87 6.14 -14.49
N LEU A 116 -13.63 5.06 -14.61
CA LEU A 116 -14.29 4.38 -13.51
C LEU A 116 -14.20 2.88 -13.76
N ASP A 117 -13.45 2.17 -12.92
CA ASP A 117 -13.05 0.78 -13.15
C ASP A 117 -14.18 -0.17 -13.57
N TYR A 118 -15.30 -0.22 -12.86
CA TYR A 118 -16.40 -1.13 -13.19
C TYR A 118 -17.23 -0.72 -14.42
N VAL A 119 -16.97 0.45 -15.01
CA VAL A 119 -17.56 0.90 -16.28
C VAL A 119 -16.56 0.77 -17.42
N CYS A 120 -15.32 1.20 -17.20
CA CYS A 120 -14.26 1.26 -18.22
C CYS A 120 -13.57 -0.09 -18.47
N ILE A 121 -13.78 -1.07 -17.59
CA ILE A 121 -13.30 -2.44 -17.71
C ILE A 121 -14.51 -3.35 -17.91
N ASP A 122 -14.47 -4.21 -18.92
CA ASP A 122 -15.46 -5.28 -19.09
C ASP A 122 -15.23 -6.33 -18.00
N GLN A 123 -16.02 -6.23 -16.93
CA GLN A 123 -15.92 -7.11 -15.77
C GLN A 123 -16.24 -8.59 -16.11
N SER A 124 -16.90 -8.85 -17.24
CA SER A 124 -17.21 -10.19 -17.72
C SER A 124 -16.04 -10.85 -18.48
N SER A 125 -15.10 -10.05 -18.99
CA SER A 125 -13.93 -10.51 -19.73
C SER A 125 -12.68 -10.58 -18.84
N SER A 126 -12.17 -11.79 -18.59
CA SER A 126 -10.92 -11.98 -17.84
C SER A 126 -9.73 -11.32 -18.52
N ASP A 127 -9.67 -11.40 -19.85
CA ASP A 127 -8.59 -10.82 -20.64
C ASP A 127 -8.61 -9.29 -20.54
N ASP A 128 -9.79 -8.67 -20.61
CA ASP A 128 -9.91 -7.21 -20.46
C ASP A 128 -9.56 -6.77 -19.04
N LYS A 129 -10.00 -7.51 -18.01
CA LYS A 129 -9.62 -7.24 -16.62
C LYS A 129 -8.10 -7.27 -16.45
N VAL A 130 -7.43 -8.31 -16.94
CA VAL A 130 -5.96 -8.41 -16.85
C VAL A 130 -5.30 -7.25 -17.59
N ALA A 131 -5.72 -6.96 -18.82
CA ALA A 131 -5.16 -5.88 -19.62
C ALA A 131 -5.32 -4.50 -18.96
N GLN A 132 -6.51 -4.20 -18.43
CA GLN A 132 -6.80 -2.93 -17.77
C GLN A 132 -6.12 -2.81 -16.40
N VAL A 133 -6.09 -3.88 -15.61
CA VAL A 133 -5.39 -3.89 -14.31
C VAL A 133 -3.89 -3.65 -14.49
N ASN A 134 -3.28 -4.22 -15.53
CA ASN A 134 -1.86 -4.01 -15.82
C ASN A 134 -1.52 -2.54 -16.13
N ILE A 135 -2.48 -1.73 -16.57
CA ILE A 135 -2.28 -0.31 -16.85
C ILE A 135 -2.87 0.62 -15.77
N MET A 136 -3.50 0.12 -14.70
CA MET A 136 -4.04 0.98 -13.63
C MET A 136 -2.98 1.88 -13.00
N GLY A 137 -1.73 1.41 -12.90
CA GLY A 137 -0.60 2.23 -12.46
C GLY A 137 -0.35 3.44 -13.37
N ASN A 138 -0.46 3.27 -14.69
CA ASN A 138 -0.38 4.38 -15.64
C ASN A 138 -1.54 5.38 -15.43
N ILE A 139 -2.76 4.85 -15.23
CA ILE A 139 -3.96 5.66 -15.05
C ILE A 139 -3.81 6.55 -13.82
N TYR A 140 -3.52 5.98 -12.65
CA TYR A 140 -3.43 6.75 -11.40
C TYR A 140 -2.15 7.57 -11.25
N ALA A 141 -1.10 7.29 -12.03
CA ALA A 141 0.07 8.16 -12.09
C ALA A 141 -0.21 9.46 -12.86
N ASN A 142 -1.08 9.41 -13.87
CA ASN A 142 -1.22 10.48 -14.87
C ASN A 142 -2.58 11.18 -14.85
N ALA A 143 -3.67 10.50 -14.54
CA ALA A 143 -5.00 11.11 -14.39
C ALA A 143 -5.08 11.89 -13.09
N THR A 144 -5.98 12.87 -13.03
CA THR A 144 -6.36 13.49 -11.76
C THR A 144 -7.29 12.56 -10.99
N SER A 145 -6.81 11.99 -9.89
CA SER A 145 -7.64 11.17 -9.00
C SER A 145 -8.71 12.03 -8.33
N VAL A 146 -9.97 11.61 -8.41
CA VAL A 146 -11.10 12.27 -7.73
C VAL A 146 -11.62 11.34 -6.66
N VAL A 147 -11.35 11.68 -5.39
CA VAL A 147 -11.73 10.83 -4.25
C VAL A 147 -13.17 11.11 -3.83
N LEU A 148 -14.01 10.08 -3.84
CA LEU A 148 -15.45 10.20 -3.62
C LEU A 148 -16.00 9.22 -2.57
N GLY A 149 -17.19 9.58 -2.07
CA GLY A 149 -17.98 8.81 -1.13
C GLY A 149 -18.69 7.61 -1.74
N PRO A 150 -19.49 6.90 -0.93
CA PRO A 150 -20.47 5.90 -1.39
C PRO A 150 -21.26 6.35 -2.61
N TYR A 151 -21.52 5.43 -3.54
CA TYR A 151 -22.33 5.69 -4.73
C TYR A 151 -21.85 6.88 -5.58
N LEU A 152 -20.56 7.17 -5.58
CA LEU A 152 -19.95 8.31 -6.27
C LEU A 152 -20.39 9.69 -5.75
N ARG A 153 -20.88 9.78 -4.51
CA ARG A 153 -21.28 11.06 -3.92
C ARG A 153 -20.07 11.97 -3.70
N LEU A 154 -20.32 13.27 -3.79
CA LEU A 154 -19.37 14.34 -3.45
C LEU A 154 -19.23 14.48 -1.93
N GLU A 155 -18.91 13.38 -1.27
CA GLU A 155 -18.72 13.23 0.17
C GLU A 155 -17.37 12.53 0.40
N MET A 156 -16.86 12.58 1.64
CA MET A 156 -15.65 11.85 1.99
C MET A 156 -15.89 10.33 1.88
N PRO A 157 -14.92 9.53 1.38
CA PRO A 157 -15.02 8.07 1.34
C PRO A 157 -15.27 7.47 2.73
N PRO A 158 -15.76 6.23 2.86
CA PRO A 158 -15.87 5.56 4.16
C PRO A 158 -14.48 5.24 4.74
N ARG A 159 -14.38 5.04 6.06
CA ARG A 159 -13.08 4.83 6.75
C ARG A 159 -12.24 3.69 6.19
N ASP A 160 -12.88 2.59 5.80
CA ASP A 160 -12.23 1.41 5.21
C ASP A 160 -11.58 1.69 3.83
N TYR A 161 -11.85 2.85 3.22
CA TYR A 161 -11.12 3.33 2.04
C TYR A 161 -9.62 3.49 2.29
N LEU A 162 -9.22 3.99 3.47
CA LEU A 162 -7.79 4.17 3.79
C LEU A 162 -7.05 2.83 3.91
N GLU A 163 -7.79 1.75 4.16
CA GLU A 163 -7.23 0.43 4.38
C GLU A 163 -7.25 -0.42 3.09
N ARG A 164 -8.10 -0.12 2.10
CA ARG A 164 -8.22 -0.94 0.89
C ARG A 164 -6.97 -0.85 0.00
N ALA A 165 -6.45 -2.01 -0.40
CA ALA A 165 -5.25 -2.16 -1.23
C ALA A 165 -5.30 -1.30 -2.50
N TRP A 166 -6.37 -1.40 -3.30
CA TRP A 166 -6.52 -0.61 -4.53
C TRP A 166 -6.46 0.88 -4.27
N CYS A 167 -7.12 1.37 -3.22
CA CYS A 167 -7.21 2.78 -2.89
C CYS A 167 -5.88 3.42 -2.48
N PHE A 168 -4.81 2.64 -2.23
CA PHE A 168 -3.48 3.21 -1.95
C PHE A 168 -2.95 3.94 -3.16
N GLN A 169 -2.78 3.26 -4.30
CA GLN A 169 -2.21 3.93 -5.47
C GLN A 169 -3.07 5.09 -5.98
N GLU A 170 -4.40 5.03 -5.78
CA GLU A 170 -5.34 6.05 -6.26
C GLU A 170 -5.15 7.39 -5.55
N ARG A 171 -4.87 7.37 -4.24
CA ARG A 171 -4.73 8.60 -3.44
C ARG A 171 -3.27 9.04 -3.23
N MET A 172 -2.34 8.09 -3.30
CA MET A 172 -0.93 8.32 -2.93
C MET A 172 -0.07 8.85 -4.06
N PHE A 173 -0.51 8.70 -5.32
CA PHE A 173 0.27 9.13 -6.48
C PHE A 173 -0.50 10.11 -7.35
N GLY A 174 0.24 10.72 -8.26
CA GLY A 174 -0.32 11.59 -9.29
C GLY A 174 -1.00 12.84 -8.75
N PRO A 175 -1.67 13.58 -9.65
CA PRO A 175 -2.59 14.65 -9.28
C PRO A 175 -3.81 14.09 -8.55
N ILE A 176 -4.34 14.84 -7.60
CA ILE A 176 -5.53 14.44 -6.82
C ILE A 176 -6.42 15.65 -6.58
N LYS A 177 -7.72 15.41 -6.42
CA LYS A 177 -8.73 16.42 -6.12
C LYS A 177 -9.76 15.90 -5.13
N PHE A 178 -10.11 16.75 -4.17
CA PHE A 178 -11.16 16.53 -3.17
C PHE A 178 -12.34 17.44 -3.48
N LEU A 179 -13.46 16.86 -3.93
CA LEU A 179 -14.65 17.60 -4.37
C LEU A 179 -15.75 17.69 -3.31
N TRP A 180 -15.50 17.10 -2.13
CA TRP A 180 -16.41 17.06 -0.99
C TRP A 180 -16.16 18.22 -0.02
N ASP A 181 -17.18 18.55 0.76
CA ASP A 181 -17.10 19.58 1.79
C ASP A 181 -16.30 19.06 3.00
N MET A 182 -15.05 19.50 3.11
CA MET A 182 -14.15 19.10 4.20
C MET A 182 -14.65 19.59 5.57
N SER A 183 -15.41 20.68 5.61
CA SER A 183 -15.89 21.29 6.85
C SER A 183 -17.01 20.48 7.51
N ALA A 184 -17.81 19.78 6.69
CA ALA A 184 -18.93 18.95 7.13
C ALA A 184 -18.51 17.55 7.62
N THR A 185 -17.24 17.19 7.45
CA THR A 185 -16.70 15.86 7.74
C THR A 185 -16.40 15.66 9.23
N ASP A 186 -16.51 14.42 9.73
CA ASP A 186 -16.02 14.02 11.05
C ASP A 186 -14.53 14.39 11.23
N LEU A 187 -14.22 15.15 12.28
CA LEU A 187 -12.86 15.71 12.49
C LEU A 187 -11.81 14.60 12.64
N SER A 188 -12.10 13.57 13.44
CA SER A 188 -11.13 12.51 13.69
C SER A 188 -10.75 11.77 12.40
N TYR A 189 -11.73 11.58 11.51
CA TYR A 189 -11.47 10.95 10.23
C TYR A 189 -10.77 11.88 9.24
N LEU A 190 -11.15 13.16 9.20
CA LEU A 190 -10.49 14.16 8.38
C LEU A 190 -8.99 14.24 8.70
N ILE A 191 -8.64 14.22 9.99
CA ILE A 191 -7.25 14.19 10.45
C ILE A 191 -6.54 12.91 9.98
N ALA A 192 -7.16 11.74 10.16
CA ALA A 192 -6.57 10.47 9.74
C ALA A 192 -6.29 10.44 8.22
N PHE A 193 -7.23 10.93 7.42
CA PHE A 193 -7.10 11.01 5.97
C PHE A 193 -6.04 12.03 5.54
N ALA A 194 -6.01 13.21 6.16
CA ALA A 194 -4.98 14.23 5.90
C ALA A 194 -3.58 13.69 6.24
N ASN A 195 -3.44 12.99 7.36
CA ASN A 195 -2.17 12.35 7.75
C ASN A 195 -1.73 11.31 6.73
N ASP A 196 -2.67 10.49 6.25
CA ASP A 196 -2.40 9.43 5.29
C ASP A 196 -1.91 10.00 3.94
N VAL A 197 -2.60 10.99 3.37
CA VAL A 197 -2.14 11.58 2.09
C VAL A 197 -0.90 12.46 2.23
N ALA A 198 -0.63 13.01 3.42
CA ALA A 198 0.58 13.77 3.70
C ALA A 198 1.84 12.91 3.62
N MET A 199 1.74 11.59 3.82
CA MET A 199 2.89 10.65 3.72
C MET A 199 3.62 10.73 2.38
N ARG A 200 2.95 11.17 1.32
CA ARG A 200 3.51 11.25 -0.02
C ARG A 200 4.04 12.61 -0.40
N VAL A 201 3.89 13.62 0.45
CA VAL A 201 4.49 14.94 0.25
C VAL A 201 5.67 15.06 1.22
N PRO A 202 6.92 14.97 0.76
CA PRO A 202 8.09 15.02 1.65
C PRO A 202 8.06 16.27 2.55
N GLY A 203 8.21 16.07 3.86
CA GLY A 203 8.17 17.15 4.86
C GLY A 203 6.77 17.50 5.38
N LEU A 204 5.70 17.11 4.66
CA LEU A 204 4.32 17.47 5.05
C LEU A 204 3.82 16.59 6.19
N GLN A 205 4.11 15.29 6.13
CA GLN A 205 3.75 14.38 7.21
C GLN A 205 4.42 14.81 8.51
N GLU A 206 5.73 15.09 8.47
CA GLU A 206 6.50 15.54 9.63
C GLU A 206 5.89 16.81 10.22
N ALA A 207 5.52 17.80 9.40
CA ALA A 207 4.84 19.02 9.84
C ALA A 207 3.47 18.75 10.49
N PHE A 208 2.78 17.68 10.11
CA PHE A 208 1.43 17.36 10.55
C PHE A 208 1.32 16.37 11.72
N SER A 209 2.30 15.48 11.93
CA SER A 209 2.26 14.32 12.85
C SER A 209 1.86 14.60 14.33
N PHE A 210 1.89 15.85 14.79
CA PHE A 210 1.51 16.24 16.16
C PHE A 210 0.31 17.18 16.24
N ILE A 211 -0.63 17.04 15.32
CA ILE A 211 -1.91 17.78 15.31
C ILE A 211 -2.69 17.70 16.64
N ASN A 212 -2.47 16.70 17.49
CA ASN A 212 -3.20 16.54 18.75
C ASN A 212 -2.57 17.25 19.96
N ARG A 213 -1.47 17.99 19.77
CA ARG A 213 -0.83 18.77 20.85
C ARG A 213 -0.40 20.16 20.39
N ASN A 214 -0.05 21.00 21.37
CA ASN A 214 0.57 22.29 21.10
C ASN A 214 1.99 22.11 20.54
N PHE A 215 2.43 23.07 19.75
CA PHE A 215 3.78 23.10 19.19
C PHE A 215 4.85 23.22 20.29
N ASP A 216 5.93 22.45 20.13
CA ASP A 216 7.12 22.49 20.96
C ASP A 216 8.28 23.08 20.14
N TRP A 217 8.95 24.10 20.67
CA TRP A 217 10.07 24.78 20.01
C TRP A 217 11.25 23.85 19.70
N ASN A 218 11.41 22.74 20.43
CA ASN A 218 12.41 21.73 20.13
C ASN A 218 12.15 21.01 18.80
N GLU A 219 10.95 21.19 18.22
CA GLU A 219 10.51 20.56 16.97
C GLU A 219 10.49 21.55 15.79
N HIS A 220 11.20 22.68 15.89
CA HIS A 220 11.23 23.70 14.84
C HIS A 220 11.75 23.19 13.48
N TRP A 221 12.51 22.10 13.48
CA TRP A 221 12.91 21.40 12.25
C TRP A 221 11.71 20.98 11.38
N ARG A 222 10.53 20.74 11.98
CA ARG A 222 9.28 20.40 11.26
C ARG A 222 8.76 21.59 10.44
N ILE A 223 8.91 22.81 10.97
CA ILE A 223 8.60 24.04 10.23
C ILE A 223 9.59 24.23 9.09
N GLY A 224 10.87 23.91 9.31
CA GLY A 224 11.88 23.89 8.25
C GLY A 224 11.50 22.94 7.11
N ALA A 225 11.01 21.73 7.43
CA ALA A 225 10.51 20.77 6.43
C ALA A 225 9.32 21.32 5.64
N LEU A 226 8.36 21.96 6.32
CA LEU A 226 7.22 22.61 5.67
C LEU A 226 7.64 23.79 4.76
N HIS A 227 8.60 24.62 5.21
CA HIS A 227 9.13 25.72 4.41
C HIS A 227 9.82 25.24 3.14
N LYS A 228 10.52 24.11 3.20
CA LYS A 228 11.14 23.52 2.02
C LYS A 228 10.12 23.24 0.91
N ILE A 229 8.94 22.72 1.27
CA ILE A 229 7.82 22.50 0.33
C ILE A 229 7.44 23.82 -0.35
N GLY A 230 7.12 24.85 0.43
CA GLY A 230 6.60 26.11 -0.10
C GLY A 230 7.64 27.05 -0.71
N ARG A 231 8.94 26.86 -0.46
CA ARG A 231 10.00 27.79 -0.90
C ARG A 231 10.91 27.19 -1.96
N GLU A 232 11.11 25.89 -1.95
CA GLU A 232 12.06 25.18 -2.82
C GLU A 232 11.32 24.23 -3.76
N ASP A 233 10.63 23.24 -3.21
CA ASP A 233 10.14 22.10 -4.00
C ASP A 233 8.87 22.45 -4.81
N PHE A 234 7.94 23.20 -4.20
CA PHE A 234 6.64 23.57 -4.80
C PHE A 234 6.23 25.01 -4.46
N PRO A 235 6.87 26.03 -5.05
CA PRO A 235 6.64 27.44 -4.70
C PRO A 235 5.19 27.93 -4.78
N GLN A 236 4.36 27.31 -5.62
CA GLN A 236 2.92 27.61 -5.71
C GLN A 236 2.16 27.34 -4.41
N THR A 237 2.69 26.46 -3.55
CA THR A 237 2.10 26.09 -2.25
C THR A 237 2.52 27.00 -1.11
N ARG A 238 3.38 28.02 -1.36
CA ARG A 238 3.95 28.89 -0.32
C ARG A 238 2.90 29.44 0.63
N HIS A 239 1.82 30.02 0.10
CA HIS A 239 0.76 30.61 0.91
C HIS A 239 0.05 29.58 1.81
N LEU A 240 -0.10 28.33 1.35
CA LEU A 240 -0.66 27.25 2.17
C LEU A 240 0.32 26.79 3.24
N CYS A 241 1.62 26.73 2.91
CA CYS A 241 2.66 26.37 3.88
C CYS A 241 2.80 27.43 4.98
N ASP A 242 2.81 28.72 4.61
CA ASP A 242 2.86 29.84 5.55
C ASP A 242 1.58 29.85 6.43
N HIS A 243 0.41 29.51 5.88
CA HIS A 243 -0.84 29.36 6.64
C HIS A 243 -0.77 28.18 7.62
N LEU A 244 -0.30 27.02 7.17
CA LEU A 244 -0.16 25.83 8.02
C LEU A 244 0.82 26.08 9.17
N GLU A 245 1.91 26.83 8.95
CA GLU A 245 2.81 27.26 10.02
C GLU A 245 2.09 28.13 11.07
N GLN A 246 1.28 29.10 10.63
CA GLN A 246 0.49 29.93 11.55
C GLN A 246 -0.44 29.07 12.40
N LEU A 247 -1.10 28.09 11.80
CA LEU A 247 -1.97 27.15 12.49
C LEU A 247 -1.21 26.23 13.45
N ILE A 248 0.01 25.78 13.10
CA ILE A 248 0.86 24.97 13.99
C ILE A 248 1.23 25.76 15.25
N ASN A 249 1.54 27.06 15.11
CA ASN A 249 1.92 27.94 16.21
C ASN A 249 0.72 28.44 17.05
N ALA A 250 -0.51 28.25 16.57
CA ALA A 250 -1.72 28.67 17.27
C ALA A 250 -2.11 27.69 18.40
N PRO A 251 -2.91 28.14 19.40
CA PRO A 251 -3.44 27.26 20.44
C PRO A 251 -4.24 26.10 19.88
N ARG A 252 -4.04 24.90 20.42
CA ARG A 252 -4.68 23.69 19.93
C ARG A 252 -6.15 23.59 20.37
N HIS A 253 -7.05 23.51 19.40
CA HIS A 253 -8.48 23.22 19.57
C HIS A 253 -9.08 22.64 18.28
N GLU A 254 -10.31 22.11 18.32
CA GLU A 254 -10.93 21.38 17.20
C GLU A 254 -10.98 22.19 15.89
N ALA A 255 -11.38 23.46 15.95
CA ALA A 255 -11.42 24.30 14.74
C ALA A 255 -10.03 24.48 14.09
N ASN A 256 -8.99 24.68 14.90
CA ASN A 256 -7.62 24.78 14.42
C ASN A 256 -7.11 23.44 13.85
N GLN A 257 -7.45 22.31 14.47
CA GLN A 257 -7.12 20.98 13.95
C GLN A 257 -7.79 20.71 12.61
N ARG A 258 -9.07 21.06 12.48
CA ARG A 258 -9.82 20.96 11.23
C ARG A 258 -9.13 21.77 10.13
N GLU A 259 -8.86 23.04 10.40
CA GLU A 259 -8.23 23.93 9.42
C GLU A 259 -6.82 23.46 9.02
N MET A 260 -6.07 22.87 9.95
CA MET A 260 -4.79 22.23 9.62
C MET A 260 -4.98 21.04 8.68
N ALA A 261 -5.93 20.16 8.96
CA ALA A 261 -6.21 18.99 8.12
C ALA A 261 -6.67 19.43 6.72
N GLU A 262 -7.55 20.42 6.63
CA GLU A 262 -7.98 21.02 5.36
C GLU A 262 -6.80 21.61 4.59
N THR A 263 -5.94 22.37 5.26
CA THR A 263 -4.76 22.98 4.63
C THR A 263 -3.79 21.93 4.10
N VAL A 264 -3.58 20.82 4.82
CA VAL A 264 -2.78 19.67 4.36
C VAL A 264 -3.37 19.05 3.09
N LEU A 265 -4.70 18.86 3.04
CA LEU A 265 -5.35 18.35 1.83
C LEU A 265 -5.18 19.30 0.65
N ARG A 266 -5.26 20.63 0.86
CA ARG A 266 -5.00 21.62 -0.18
C ARG A 266 -3.56 21.62 -0.67
N ILE A 267 -2.58 21.45 0.23
CA ILE A 267 -1.18 21.28 -0.16
C ILE A 267 -1.04 20.02 -1.03
N ARG A 268 -1.67 18.91 -0.63
CA ARG A 268 -1.64 17.67 -1.41
C ARG A 268 -2.28 17.82 -2.80
N GLU A 269 -3.37 18.56 -2.97
CA GLU A 269 -3.95 18.85 -4.29
C GLU A 269 -2.99 19.66 -5.18
N ALA A 270 -2.20 20.55 -4.59
CA ALA A 270 -1.25 21.42 -5.30
C ALA A 270 0.11 20.75 -5.58
N VAL A 271 0.38 19.59 -4.99
CA VAL A 271 1.60 18.80 -5.19
C VAL A 271 1.26 17.50 -5.92
N PRO A 272 1.52 17.38 -7.22
CA PRO A 272 1.35 16.12 -7.94
C PRO A 272 2.43 15.14 -7.47
N CYS A 273 2.05 14.08 -6.76
CA CYS A 273 2.98 13.09 -6.18
C CYS A 273 3.51 12.12 -7.26
N THR A 274 4.26 12.66 -8.22
CA THR A 274 4.85 11.93 -9.36
C THR A 274 6.29 11.46 -9.11
N HIS A 275 6.91 11.89 -8.02
CA HIS A 275 8.23 11.41 -7.60
C HIS A 275 8.14 9.96 -7.10
N ALA A 276 9.26 9.22 -7.22
CA ALA A 276 9.36 7.85 -6.75
C ALA A 276 9.07 7.74 -5.25
N ALA A 277 8.41 6.66 -4.83
CA ALA A 277 8.25 6.32 -3.42
C ALA A 277 9.56 5.75 -2.86
N THR A 278 9.76 5.87 -1.55
CA THR A 278 10.80 5.11 -0.84
C THR A 278 10.36 3.64 -0.77
N TYR A 279 10.85 2.79 -1.67
CA TYR A 279 10.34 1.44 -1.87
C TYR A 279 10.39 0.55 -0.62
N SER A 280 11.47 0.63 0.17
CA SER A 280 11.53 -0.04 1.48
C SER A 280 10.44 0.39 2.46
N GLU A 281 9.87 1.58 2.37
CA GLU A 281 8.75 1.98 3.22
C GLU A 281 7.42 1.62 2.56
N TRP A 282 7.35 1.83 1.25
CA TRP A 282 6.18 1.55 0.44
C TRP A 282 5.74 0.09 0.55
N ASN A 283 6.70 -0.84 0.63
CA ASN A 283 6.43 -2.25 0.78
C ASN A 283 5.68 -2.61 2.09
N LEU A 284 5.67 -1.73 3.11
CA LEU A 284 4.85 -1.92 4.32
C LEU A 284 3.37 -2.04 3.99
N PHE A 285 2.88 -1.32 2.98
CA PHE A 285 1.46 -1.27 2.65
C PHE A 285 0.91 -2.62 2.17
N ILE A 286 1.74 -3.53 1.63
CA ILE A 286 1.31 -4.90 1.30
C ILE A 286 0.73 -5.60 2.56
N PHE A 287 1.34 -5.37 3.72
CA PHE A 287 1.01 -6.05 4.98
C PHE A 287 0.01 -5.28 5.86
N ASP A 288 -0.24 -4.02 5.52
CA ASP A 288 -1.08 -3.13 6.32
C ASP A 288 -2.45 -2.88 5.65
N CYS A 289 -2.58 -3.15 4.34
CA CYS A 289 -3.84 -2.99 3.63
C CYS A 289 -4.82 -4.17 3.83
N GLN A 290 -6.04 -3.99 3.34
CA GLN A 290 -7.09 -4.99 3.20
C GLN A 290 -7.38 -5.22 1.72
N ALA A 291 -7.57 -6.48 1.35
CA ALA A 291 -7.90 -6.86 -0.01
C ALA A 291 -9.00 -7.93 -0.01
N SER A 292 -9.94 -7.81 -0.95
CA SER A 292 -10.96 -8.86 -1.17
C SER A 292 -10.36 -10.06 -1.89
N ILE A 293 -9.37 -9.82 -2.75
CA ILE A 293 -8.55 -10.83 -3.42
C ILE A 293 -7.11 -10.58 -3.00
N GLU A 294 -6.43 -11.56 -2.41
CA GLU A 294 -5.17 -11.30 -1.74
C GLU A 294 -4.04 -10.78 -2.66
N LYS A 295 -4.02 -11.19 -3.93
CA LYS A 295 -3.04 -10.67 -4.89
C LYS A 295 -3.18 -9.16 -5.14
N ASP A 296 -4.36 -8.57 -4.91
CA ASP A 296 -4.58 -7.13 -5.05
C ASP A 296 -3.74 -6.31 -4.05
N ARG A 297 -3.25 -6.91 -2.97
CA ARG A 297 -2.26 -6.27 -2.08
C ARG A 297 -1.02 -5.83 -2.86
N LEU A 298 -0.53 -6.68 -3.76
CA LEU A 298 0.61 -6.38 -4.61
C LEU A 298 0.26 -5.23 -5.55
N PHE A 299 -0.79 -5.42 -6.34
CA PHE A 299 -1.07 -4.54 -7.47
C PHE A 299 -1.66 -3.20 -7.04
N GLY A 300 -2.46 -3.18 -5.97
CA GLY A 300 -3.00 -1.97 -5.36
C GLY A 300 -1.92 -1.06 -4.78
N THR A 301 -0.80 -1.62 -4.35
CA THR A 301 0.33 -0.86 -3.79
C THR A 301 1.41 -0.59 -4.84
N TRP A 302 1.82 -1.60 -5.62
CA TRP A 302 2.96 -1.51 -6.55
C TRP A 302 2.60 -1.09 -7.98
N GLY A 303 1.32 -0.93 -8.34
CA GLY A 303 0.91 -0.54 -9.69
C GLY A 303 1.62 0.71 -10.21
N VAL A 304 1.47 1.84 -9.53
CA VAL A 304 2.15 3.10 -9.90
C VAL A 304 3.69 3.00 -9.77
N PRO A 305 4.27 2.49 -8.67
CA PRO A 305 5.72 2.28 -8.56
C PRO A 305 6.38 1.53 -9.73
N LEU A 306 5.75 0.44 -10.19
CA LEU A 306 6.25 -0.33 -11.32
C LEU A 306 6.14 0.45 -12.63
N TYR A 307 5.01 1.13 -12.85
CA TYR A 307 4.83 1.99 -14.01
C TYR A 307 5.89 3.10 -14.09
N GLN A 308 6.11 3.83 -12.99
CA GLN A 308 7.10 4.92 -12.92
C GLN A 308 8.54 4.45 -13.17
N SER A 309 8.79 3.17 -12.92
CA SER A 309 10.10 2.55 -13.08
C SER A 309 10.25 1.80 -14.40
N HIS A 310 9.24 1.87 -15.28
CA HIS A 310 9.17 1.14 -16.53
C HIS A 310 9.36 -0.37 -16.37
N LEU A 311 8.87 -0.92 -15.25
CA LEU A 311 8.89 -2.35 -14.97
C LEU A 311 7.55 -2.97 -15.34
N GLN A 312 7.62 -4.18 -15.87
CA GLN A 312 6.43 -4.92 -16.26
C GLN A 312 5.66 -5.40 -15.03
N LEU A 313 4.34 -5.20 -15.06
CA LEU A 313 3.40 -5.73 -14.09
C LEU A 313 2.58 -6.84 -14.77
N SER A 314 2.46 -8.00 -14.14
CA SER A 314 1.59 -9.08 -14.61
C SER A 314 0.62 -9.51 -13.52
N TYR A 315 -0.65 -9.16 -13.71
CA TYR A 315 -1.73 -9.58 -12.81
C TYR A 315 -1.96 -11.11 -12.79
N GLU A 316 -1.54 -11.81 -13.84
CA GLU A 316 -1.62 -13.26 -13.98
C GLU A 316 -0.45 -13.98 -13.31
N TYR A 317 0.74 -13.37 -13.29
CA TYR A 317 1.95 -13.92 -12.68
C TYR A 317 2.42 -13.03 -11.50
N PRO A 318 1.69 -13.04 -10.36
CA PRO A 318 2.03 -12.22 -9.20
C PRO A 318 3.37 -12.63 -8.56
N ASP A 319 3.75 -13.90 -8.66
CA ASP A 319 5.03 -14.43 -8.21
C ASP A 319 6.21 -13.90 -9.04
N ALA A 320 6.08 -13.89 -10.36
CA ALA A 320 7.07 -13.29 -11.25
C ALA A 320 7.16 -11.77 -11.06
N THR A 321 6.02 -11.10 -10.86
CA THR A 321 5.96 -9.67 -10.56
C THR A 321 6.67 -9.36 -9.24
N TRP A 322 6.43 -10.15 -8.19
CA TRP A 322 7.15 -10.02 -6.93
C TRP A 322 8.65 -10.27 -7.09
N HIS A 323 9.04 -11.31 -7.83
CA HIS A 323 10.45 -11.60 -8.07
C HIS A 323 11.16 -10.43 -8.77
N LEU A 324 10.50 -9.79 -9.74
CA LEU A 324 11.00 -8.59 -10.39
C LEU A 324 11.18 -7.43 -9.39
N ILE A 325 10.21 -7.22 -8.50
CA ILE A 325 10.30 -6.21 -7.44
C ILE A 325 11.48 -6.50 -6.51
N ALA A 326 11.57 -7.70 -5.94
CA ALA A 326 12.60 -8.04 -4.96
C ALA A 326 14.02 -7.98 -5.54
N THR A 327 14.19 -8.37 -6.81
CA THR A 327 15.50 -8.30 -7.50
C THR A 327 15.88 -6.87 -7.89
N THR A 328 14.92 -6.03 -8.27
CA THR A 328 15.17 -4.64 -8.65
C THR A 328 15.34 -3.73 -7.44
N TYR A 329 14.53 -3.96 -6.40
CA TYR A 329 14.46 -3.18 -5.16
C TYR A 329 14.67 -4.08 -3.93
N PRO A 330 15.89 -4.59 -3.72
CA PRO A 330 16.13 -5.48 -2.60
C PRO A 330 16.00 -4.79 -1.23
N ASP A 331 15.95 -3.47 -1.14
CA ASP A 331 15.57 -2.75 0.08
C ASP A 331 14.10 -3.00 0.50
N ALA A 332 13.25 -3.40 -0.45
CA ALA A 332 11.88 -3.86 -0.24
C ALA A 332 11.76 -5.39 -0.01
N ASP A 333 12.86 -6.15 -0.07
CA ASP A 333 12.84 -7.62 0.07
C ASP A 333 12.76 -8.05 1.55
N TYR A 334 11.58 -7.84 2.13
CA TYR A 334 11.20 -8.29 3.46
C TYR A 334 9.69 -8.56 3.52
N ALA A 335 9.26 -9.33 4.51
CA ALA A 335 7.85 -9.61 4.72
C ALA A 335 7.48 -9.84 6.20
N PHE A 336 6.22 -9.58 6.50
CA PHE A 336 5.61 -9.92 7.79
C PHE A 336 4.70 -11.15 7.66
N HIS A 337 4.73 -12.00 8.68
CA HIS A 337 3.94 -13.24 8.68
C HIS A 337 2.44 -13.02 8.95
N ALA A 338 2.05 -11.87 9.49
CA ALA A 338 0.68 -11.52 9.84
C ALA A 338 0.37 -10.08 9.37
N PRO A 339 -0.89 -9.66 9.28
CA PRO A 339 -1.23 -8.25 9.04
C PRO A 339 -1.00 -7.40 10.29
N HIS A 340 -0.73 -6.11 10.11
CA HIS A 340 -0.46 -5.20 11.24
C HIS A 340 -1.64 -5.09 12.22
N SER A 341 -2.87 -5.05 11.70
CA SER A 341 -4.09 -4.97 12.50
C SER A 341 -4.43 -6.26 13.27
N ALA A 342 -3.81 -7.39 12.91
CA ALA A 342 -4.02 -8.67 13.60
C ALA A 342 -2.71 -9.47 13.66
N PRO A 343 -1.70 -9.00 14.43
CA PRO A 343 -0.35 -9.58 14.42
C PRO A 343 -0.32 -11.02 14.95
N GLY A 344 -1.38 -11.48 15.63
CA GLY A 344 -1.51 -12.86 16.13
C GLY A 344 -2.17 -13.83 15.15
N ARG A 345 -2.50 -13.39 13.92
CA ARG A 345 -3.16 -14.20 12.91
C ARG A 345 -2.28 -14.27 11.65
N PRO A 346 -1.36 -15.25 11.57
CA PRO A 346 -0.52 -15.41 10.39
C PRO A 346 -1.34 -15.54 9.12
N HIS A 347 -0.86 -14.94 8.03
CA HIS A 347 -1.44 -15.10 6.71
C HIS A 347 -1.48 -16.58 6.34
N GLY A 348 -2.67 -17.08 6.02
CA GLY A 348 -2.91 -18.49 5.67
C GLY A 348 -2.48 -19.52 6.73
N GLY A 349 -2.26 -19.10 7.98
CA GLY A 349 -1.79 -19.99 9.05
C GLY A 349 -0.33 -20.44 8.91
N PHE A 350 0.47 -19.78 8.07
CA PHE A 350 1.87 -20.13 7.86
C PHE A 350 2.70 -19.99 9.14
N ALA A 351 3.43 -21.05 9.50
CA ALA A 351 4.39 -21.08 10.61
C ALA A 351 5.70 -21.72 10.16
N GLY A 352 6.83 -21.03 10.38
CA GLY A 352 8.17 -21.52 10.04
C GLY A 352 9.05 -20.45 9.40
N PHE A 353 10.30 -20.82 9.11
CA PHE A 353 11.26 -19.96 8.40
C PHE A 353 11.06 -20.14 6.88
N ALA A 354 10.85 -19.05 6.14
CA ALA A 354 10.59 -19.07 4.69
C ALA A 354 11.66 -18.25 3.95
N THR A 355 11.47 -17.98 2.66
CA THR A 355 12.03 -16.78 2.00
C THR A 355 10.95 -15.70 1.90
N THR A 356 11.34 -14.44 1.63
CA THR A 356 10.34 -13.39 1.37
C THR A 356 9.42 -13.76 0.22
N THR A 357 9.96 -14.26 -0.89
CA THR A 357 9.18 -14.69 -2.06
C THR A 357 8.14 -15.75 -1.71
N GLN A 358 8.52 -16.77 -0.93
CA GLN A 358 7.58 -17.80 -0.49
C GLN A 358 6.43 -17.21 0.33
N LEU A 359 6.75 -16.34 1.30
CA LEU A 359 5.74 -15.73 2.17
C LEU A 359 4.82 -14.78 1.39
N VAL A 360 5.38 -13.94 0.52
CA VAL A 360 4.60 -12.99 -0.28
C VAL A 360 3.69 -13.73 -1.27
N CYS A 361 4.18 -14.76 -1.95
CA CYS A 361 3.35 -15.59 -2.84
C CYS A 361 2.24 -16.33 -2.07
N HIS A 362 2.53 -16.79 -0.84
CA HIS A 362 1.53 -17.40 0.04
C HIS A 362 0.44 -16.41 0.44
N ILE A 363 0.83 -15.21 0.84
CA ILE A 363 -0.11 -14.12 1.16
C ILE A 363 -1.05 -13.91 -0.01
N MET A 364 -0.53 -13.85 -1.24
CA MET A 364 -1.30 -13.56 -2.46
C MET A 364 -2.16 -14.71 -2.99
N GLN A 365 -2.21 -15.85 -2.28
CA GLN A 365 -3.02 -17.04 -2.63
C GLN A 365 -2.78 -17.62 -4.03
N HIS A 366 -1.66 -17.32 -4.70
CA HIS A 366 -1.36 -17.90 -6.03
C HIS A 366 -1.18 -19.43 -5.95
N THR A 367 -0.68 -19.93 -4.82
CA THR A 367 -0.70 -21.36 -4.46
C THR A 367 -0.82 -21.45 -2.95
N LEU A 368 -1.88 -22.10 -2.44
CA LEU A 368 -2.00 -22.37 -1.02
C LEU A 368 -0.85 -23.28 -0.58
N LEU A 369 -0.01 -22.80 0.32
CA LEU A 369 1.03 -23.61 0.93
C LEU A 369 0.37 -24.46 2.02
N THR A 370 0.60 -25.77 2.02
CA THR A 370 0.23 -26.61 3.16
C THR A 370 1.13 -26.21 4.34
N PRO A 371 0.59 -26.00 5.56
CA PRO A 371 1.41 -25.75 6.73
C PRO A 371 2.53 -26.80 6.86
N GLY A 372 3.79 -26.35 6.99
CA GLY A 372 4.96 -27.22 7.12
C GLY A 372 5.66 -27.65 5.83
N THR A 373 5.12 -27.42 4.62
CA THR A 373 5.74 -27.92 3.36
C THR A 373 6.82 -27.03 2.76
N HIS A 374 7.10 -25.86 3.33
CA HIS A 374 8.07 -24.90 2.78
C HIS A 374 9.02 -24.28 3.80
N ALA A 375 8.94 -24.69 5.07
CA ALA A 375 9.86 -24.16 6.06
C ALA A 375 11.26 -24.68 5.73
N GLN A 376 12.13 -23.82 5.17
CA GLN A 376 13.53 -24.19 5.05
C GLN A 376 14.08 -24.41 6.46
N GLN A 377 14.87 -25.47 6.62
CA GLN A 377 15.63 -25.60 7.86
C GLN A 377 16.64 -24.46 7.88
N PRO A 378 16.62 -23.60 8.91
CA PRO A 378 17.63 -22.56 9.01
C PRO A 378 19.01 -23.20 9.13
N LEU A 379 20.01 -22.62 8.46
CA LEU A 379 21.40 -23.03 8.57
C LEU A 379 21.98 -22.71 9.95
N GLY A 380 21.45 -21.66 10.58
CA GLY A 380 21.83 -21.28 11.93
C GLY A 380 20.72 -20.51 12.64
N ALA A 381 20.80 -20.49 13.96
CA ALA A 381 19.92 -19.71 14.80
C ALA A 381 20.62 -19.26 16.07
N GLU A 382 20.19 -18.13 16.63
CA GLU A 382 20.62 -17.64 17.93
C GLU A 382 19.49 -16.99 18.71
N LYS A 383 19.73 -16.77 20.01
CA LYS A 383 18.81 -16.03 20.87
C LYS A 383 19.26 -14.57 20.95
N PHE A 384 18.31 -13.66 20.74
CA PHE A 384 18.52 -12.22 20.87
C PHE A 384 17.66 -11.67 22.00
N ARG A 385 18.30 -11.07 23.01
CA ARG A 385 17.61 -10.40 24.12
C ARG A 385 17.34 -8.95 23.72
N PHE A 386 16.09 -8.51 23.81
CA PHE A 386 15.74 -7.12 23.56
C PHE A 386 16.36 -6.21 24.63
N THR A 387 16.95 -5.09 24.20
CA THR A 387 17.56 -4.10 25.10
C THR A 387 16.55 -3.61 26.14
N ASP A 388 17.01 -3.47 27.39
CA ASP A 388 16.19 -3.08 28.54
C ASP A 388 14.99 -4.00 28.81
N SER A 389 15.00 -5.24 28.29
CA SER A 389 13.90 -6.20 28.45
C SER A 389 14.38 -7.62 28.81
N ASN A 390 13.48 -8.37 29.45
CA ASN A 390 13.67 -9.80 29.70
C ASN A 390 13.23 -10.67 28.52
N GLU A 391 12.57 -10.08 27.53
CA GLU A 391 12.06 -10.74 26.34
C GLU A 391 13.20 -11.22 25.41
N VAL A 392 13.03 -12.41 24.84
CA VAL A 392 14.04 -13.04 23.98
C VAL A 392 13.40 -13.50 22.68
N ALA A 393 13.87 -12.95 21.56
CA ALA A 393 13.56 -13.42 20.23
C ALA A 393 14.53 -14.51 19.78
N THR A 394 14.11 -15.32 18.80
CA THR A 394 15.01 -16.22 18.06
C THR A 394 15.28 -15.61 16.69
N LEU A 395 16.55 -15.40 16.37
CA LEU A 395 17.00 -15.00 15.05
C LEU A 395 17.45 -16.28 14.34
N ALA A 396 16.92 -16.55 13.15
CA ALA A 396 17.30 -17.71 12.35
C ALA A 396 17.65 -17.26 10.93
N TRP A 397 18.54 -17.96 10.26
CA TRP A 397 19.01 -17.56 8.93
C TRP A 397 19.35 -18.75 8.03
N ASP A 398 19.34 -18.50 6.73
CA ASP A 398 19.93 -19.35 5.70
C ASP A 398 21.04 -18.56 4.95
N GLU A 399 21.38 -18.96 3.72
CA GLU A 399 22.36 -18.26 2.90
C GLU A 399 21.93 -16.82 2.52
N GLN A 400 20.62 -16.57 2.38
CA GLN A 400 20.07 -15.36 1.77
C GLN A 400 19.16 -14.53 2.67
N TYR A 401 18.56 -15.10 3.72
CA TYR A 401 17.52 -14.49 4.54
C TYR A 401 17.78 -14.66 6.03
N ILE A 402 17.19 -13.73 6.80
CA ILE A 402 17.16 -13.75 8.25
C ILE A 402 15.72 -13.53 8.72
N GLY A 403 15.27 -14.36 9.66
CA GLY A 403 13.94 -14.34 10.24
C GLY A 403 13.97 -14.05 11.73
N VAL A 404 12.92 -13.40 12.23
CA VAL A 404 12.72 -13.06 13.65
C VAL A 404 11.48 -13.76 14.17
N ALA A 405 11.64 -14.57 15.22
CA ALA A 405 10.56 -15.33 15.86
C ALA A 405 10.37 -14.97 17.34
N TRP A 406 9.10 -14.84 17.76
CA TRP A 406 8.73 -14.53 19.15
C TRP A 406 7.28 -14.95 19.48
N PRO A 407 6.98 -15.60 20.62
CA PRO A 407 7.91 -16.36 21.45
C PRO A 407 8.27 -17.69 20.77
N HIS A 408 9.57 -18.01 20.76
CA HIS A 408 10.28 -19.27 20.40
C HIS A 408 9.85 -20.17 19.22
N GLN A 409 8.71 -19.98 18.54
CA GLN A 409 8.20 -20.90 17.51
C GLN A 409 7.46 -20.20 16.34
N THR A 410 6.98 -18.97 16.52
CA THR A 410 6.29 -18.22 15.45
C THR A 410 7.17 -17.11 14.89
N PHE A 411 7.53 -17.22 13.61
CA PHE A 411 8.20 -16.15 12.88
C PHE A 411 7.21 -15.00 12.63
N HIS A 412 7.67 -13.78 12.83
CA HIS A 412 6.90 -12.54 12.63
C HIS A 412 7.41 -11.71 11.47
N PHE A 413 8.70 -11.86 11.16
CA PHE A 413 9.38 -11.05 10.17
C PHE A 413 10.47 -11.85 9.48
N ILE A 414 10.62 -11.61 8.20
CA ILE A 414 11.72 -12.11 7.39
C ILE A 414 12.26 -10.99 6.51
N VAL A 415 13.58 -10.98 6.31
CA VAL A 415 14.28 -9.99 5.50
C VAL A 415 15.47 -10.63 4.80
N SER A 416 15.76 -10.23 3.58
CA SER A 416 16.97 -10.71 2.90
C SER A 416 18.23 -10.03 3.43
N LYS A 417 19.36 -10.74 3.36
CA LYS A 417 20.68 -10.19 3.71
C LYS A 417 21.04 -9.01 2.81
N GLU A 418 20.62 -9.03 1.54
CA GLU A 418 20.84 -7.89 0.63
C GLU A 418 20.05 -6.66 1.07
N CYS A 419 18.79 -6.83 1.49
CA CYS A 419 17.98 -5.77 2.09
C CYS A 419 18.71 -5.09 3.27
N LEU A 420 19.28 -5.90 4.16
CA LEU A 420 20.04 -5.44 5.32
C LEU A 420 21.33 -4.73 4.92
N ARG A 421 22.12 -5.30 4.01
CA ARG A 421 23.38 -4.71 3.53
C ARG A 421 23.17 -3.36 2.87
N ARG A 422 22.12 -3.19 2.06
CA ARG A 422 21.79 -1.89 1.44
C ARG A 422 21.24 -0.87 2.44
N GLY A 423 20.54 -1.33 3.47
CA GLY A 423 20.05 -0.48 4.56
C GLY A 423 21.11 -0.10 5.60
N LYS A 424 22.32 -0.66 5.50
CA LYS A 424 23.38 -0.51 6.49
C LYS A 424 23.85 0.94 6.57
N GLY A 425 23.91 1.48 7.79
CA GLY A 425 24.33 2.86 8.04
C GLY A 425 23.34 3.94 7.55
N LEU A 426 22.25 3.55 6.88
CA LEU A 426 21.13 4.44 6.59
C LEU A 426 20.17 4.44 7.80
N GLY A 427 19.85 5.63 8.34
CA GLY A 427 19.08 5.75 9.57
C GLY A 427 18.39 7.12 9.76
N GLY A 428 17.18 7.05 10.32
CA GLY A 428 16.21 8.10 10.62
C GLY A 428 14.87 7.43 11.00
N GLU A 429 13.86 8.19 11.45
CA GLU A 429 12.48 7.68 11.60
C GLU A 429 11.84 7.36 10.24
N ALA A 430 12.30 8.03 9.19
CA ALA A 430 12.08 7.69 7.79
C ALA A 430 13.21 6.79 7.25
N GLY A 431 12.88 5.86 6.36
CA GLY A 431 13.80 5.00 5.62
C GLY A 431 13.79 3.51 6.04
N PRO A 432 14.91 2.78 5.82
CA PRO A 432 15.01 1.35 6.09
C PRO A 432 14.74 0.91 7.54
N THR A 433 14.71 1.85 8.49
CA THR A 433 14.42 1.58 9.91
C THR A 433 12.93 1.31 10.17
N LYS A 434 12.03 1.89 9.36
CA LYS A 434 10.58 1.89 9.62
C LYS A 434 9.96 0.50 9.72
N LYS A 435 10.43 -0.46 8.92
CA LYS A 435 10.03 -1.88 9.02
C LYS A 435 10.39 -2.54 10.36
N PHE A 436 11.50 -2.14 10.98
CA PHE A 436 11.85 -2.62 12.32
C PHE A 436 11.00 -1.96 13.40
N ILE A 437 10.62 -0.69 13.22
CA ILE A 437 9.66 -0.02 14.11
C ILE A 437 8.32 -0.75 14.06
N HIS A 438 7.77 -1.00 12.86
CA HIS A 438 6.53 -1.78 12.67
C HIS A 438 6.64 -3.18 13.29
N LEU A 439 7.79 -3.86 13.16
CA LEU A 439 8.01 -5.14 13.82
C LEU A 439 7.87 -5.03 15.34
N ILE A 440 8.52 -4.06 15.97
CA ILE A 440 8.44 -3.88 17.43
C ILE A 440 7.03 -3.50 17.87
N GLU A 441 6.31 -2.66 17.13
CA GLU A 441 4.90 -2.33 17.41
C GLU A 441 4.02 -3.57 17.38
N ARG A 442 4.20 -4.44 16.38
CA ARG A 442 3.48 -5.72 16.27
C ARG A 442 3.80 -6.65 17.44
N LEU A 443 5.07 -6.77 17.83
CA LEU A 443 5.48 -7.58 18.98
C LEU A 443 4.85 -7.06 20.28
N ARG A 444 4.83 -5.73 20.49
CA ARG A 444 4.15 -5.11 21.64
C ARG A 444 2.65 -5.41 21.66
N ALA A 445 1.98 -5.33 20.51
CA ALA A 445 0.57 -5.66 20.38
C ALA A 445 0.27 -7.15 20.69
N LEU A 446 1.26 -8.02 20.55
CA LEU A 446 1.20 -9.42 20.96
C LEU A 446 1.55 -9.66 22.44
N GLY A 447 1.85 -8.61 23.21
CA GLY A 447 2.19 -8.68 24.62
C GLY A 447 3.69 -8.73 24.92
N CYS A 448 4.57 -8.53 23.93
CA CYS A 448 6.01 -8.48 24.17
C CYS A 448 6.37 -7.22 24.97
N ASN A 449 6.96 -7.40 26.14
CA ASN A 449 7.32 -6.27 27.01
C ASN A 449 8.60 -5.57 26.53
N ILE A 450 8.47 -4.64 25.58
CA ILE A 450 9.58 -3.90 24.98
C ILE A 450 9.50 -2.42 25.39
N PRO A 451 10.26 -1.97 26.40
CA PRO A 451 10.05 -0.66 27.02
C PRO A 451 10.70 0.51 26.28
N SER A 452 11.72 0.24 25.46
CA SER A 452 12.59 1.28 24.88
C SER A 452 12.33 1.47 23.38
N TRP A 453 12.41 2.71 22.91
CA TRP A 453 12.39 3.07 21.49
C TRP A 453 13.70 2.76 20.76
N LYS A 454 14.77 2.40 21.51
CA LYS A 454 16.06 1.99 20.94
C LYS A 454 16.05 0.58 20.36
N VAL A 455 15.12 -0.27 20.79
CA VAL A 455 15.07 -1.70 20.42
C VAL A 455 14.98 -1.94 18.91
N PRO A 456 14.18 -1.20 18.12
CA PRO A 456 14.22 -1.31 16.66
C PRO A 456 15.63 -1.12 16.07
N PHE A 457 16.41 -0.16 16.60
CA PHE A 457 17.75 0.17 16.12
C PHE A 457 18.77 -0.92 16.51
N ASP A 458 18.70 -1.41 17.75
CA ASP A 458 19.58 -2.48 18.23
C ASP A 458 19.32 -3.79 17.47
N LEU A 459 18.05 -4.12 17.23
CA LEU A 459 17.65 -5.27 16.41
C LEU A 459 18.16 -5.12 14.98
N LYS A 460 17.96 -3.96 14.34
CA LYS A 460 18.48 -3.66 13.01
C LYS A 460 19.99 -3.88 12.94
N ALA A 461 20.74 -3.28 13.86
CA ALA A 461 22.20 -3.40 13.91
C ALA A 461 22.65 -4.86 14.05
N ARG A 462 21.95 -5.66 14.87
CA ARG A 462 22.27 -7.09 15.00
C ARG A 462 21.99 -7.87 13.72
N LEU A 463 20.85 -7.62 13.08
CA LEU A 463 20.50 -8.28 11.81
C LEU A 463 21.51 -7.95 10.71
N GLU A 464 21.96 -6.69 10.62
CA GLU A 464 23.02 -6.28 9.70
C GLU A 464 24.34 -7.02 9.95
N GLN A 465 24.72 -7.19 11.23
CA GLN A 465 25.91 -7.96 11.58
C GLN A 465 25.79 -9.44 11.17
N LEU A 466 24.63 -10.05 11.39
CA LEU A 466 24.38 -11.43 10.94
C LEU A 466 24.46 -11.52 9.41
N ALA A 467 23.88 -10.56 8.69
CA ALA A 467 23.95 -10.54 7.22
C ALA A 467 25.38 -10.49 6.67
N ASP A 468 26.34 -9.95 7.42
CA ASP A 468 27.75 -9.90 7.02
C ASP A 468 28.56 -11.14 7.43
N THR A 469 28.10 -11.90 8.43
CA THR A 469 28.90 -12.94 9.09
C THR A 469 28.42 -14.36 8.82
N THR A 470 27.22 -14.54 8.25
CA THR A 470 26.62 -15.85 8.03
C THR A 470 26.20 -16.10 6.60
#